data_AF-A0A2M7CG28-F1
#
_entry.id   AF-A0A2M7CG28-F1
#
_cell.length_a   1.000
_cell.length_b   1.000
_cell.length_c   1.000
_cell.angle_alpha   90.00
_cell.angle_beta   90.00
_cell.angle_gamma   90.00
#
_symmetry.space_group_name_H-M   'P 1'
#
loop_
_entity.id
_entity.type
_entity.pdbx_description
1 polymer ?
#
loop_
_entity_poly.entity_id
_entity_poly.type
_entity_poly.pdbx_seq_one_letter_code
_entity_poly.pdbx_strand_id
1 'polypeptide(L)'
;MRRMERQPTHPGKIIREDYLKPLSMTINEFASVLGISRKTLSKIINERGAITPDMALRLSRAFNTTPDFWLNLQKNYDLWQAEHSSNEWQRVKPLSPQLIRSHL
;
A
#
# COMPACT_ATOMS: atom_id res chain seq x y z
N MET A 1 -8.31 -17.29 2.83
CA MET A 1 -8.11 -15.84 2.96
C MET A 1 -9.34 -15.25 3.63
N ARG A 2 -9.18 -14.37 4.64
CA ARG A 2 -10.33 -13.58 5.12
C ARG A 2 -10.78 -12.70 3.95
N ARG A 3 -11.98 -12.93 3.44
CA ARG A 3 -12.55 -12.09 2.39
C ARG A 3 -12.78 -10.70 2.99
N MET A 4 -12.10 -9.69 2.47
CA MET A 4 -12.30 -8.31 2.92
C MET A 4 -13.59 -7.79 2.31
N GLU A 5 -14.68 -7.78 3.09
CA GLU A 5 -15.99 -7.30 2.62
C GLU A 5 -16.02 -5.79 2.35
N ARG A 6 -15.12 -5.02 2.97
CA ARG A 6 -15.02 -3.57 2.80
C ARG A 6 -13.72 -3.21 2.10
N GLN A 7 -13.80 -2.28 1.17
CA GLN A 7 -12.65 -1.73 0.47
C GLN A 7 -11.63 -1.17 1.49
N PRO A 8 -10.38 -1.69 1.53
CA PRO A 8 -9.31 -1.08 2.30
C PRO A 8 -9.09 0.36 1.85
N THR A 9 -8.77 1.24 2.80
CA THR A 9 -8.43 2.63 2.46
C THR A 9 -7.06 2.69 1.80
N HIS A 10 -6.93 3.42 0.69
CA HIS A 10 -5.63 3.64 0.04
C HIS A 10 -4.67 4.33 1.02
N PRO A 11 -3.39 3.89 1.14
CA PRO A 11 -2.44 4.49 2.08
C PRO A 11 -2.25 6.00 1.90
N GLY A 12 -2.32 6.48 0.67
CA GLY A 12 -2.28 7.91 0.34
C GLY A 12 -3.39 8.74 1.00
N LYS A 13 -4.59 8.17 1.17
CA LYS A 13 -5.69 8.83 1.89
C LYS A 13 -5.41 8.89 3.39
N ILE A 14 -4.85 7.82 3.96
CA ILE A 14 -4.40 7.79 5.37
C ILE A 14 -3.34 8.88 5.61
N ILE A 15 -2.32 8.98 4.75
CA ILE A 15 -1.29 10.04 4.87
C ILE A 15 -1.95 11.43 4.81
N ARG A 16 -2.90 11.64 3.89
CA ARG A 16 -3.58 12.93 3.73
C ARG A 16 -4.43 13.31 4.93
N GLU A 17 -5.29 12.41 5.37
CA GLU A 17 -6.34 12.68 6.36
C GLU A 17 -5.82 12.57 7.80
N ASP A 18 -4.93 11.62 8.08
CA ASP A 18 -4.52 11.29 9.45
C ASP A 18 -3.17 11.93 9.84
N TYR A 19 -2.39 12.39 8.86
CA TYR A 19 -1.07 13.01 9.11
C TYR A 19 -0.99 14.44 8.59
N LEU A 20 -1.16 14.67 7.27
CA LEU A 20 -0.93 16.00 6.69
C LEU A 20 -1.94 17.05 7.16
N LYS A 21 -3.24 16.72 7.17
CA LYS A 21 -4.28 17.63 7.64
C LYS A 21 -4.09 18.01 9.12
N PRO A 22 -3.93 17.06 10.07
CA PRO A 22 -3.71 17.39 11.48
C PRO A 22 -2.43 18.21 11.72
N LEU A 23 -1.38 17.96 10.94
CA LEU A 23 -0.12 18.71 11.02
C LEU A 23 -0.14 20.04 10.25
N SER A 24 -1.25 20.39 9.57
CA SER A 24 -1.35 21.54 8.67
C SER A 24 -0.22 21.61 7.63
N MET A 25 0.28 20.45 7.21
CA MET A 25 1.46 20.32 6.36
C MET A 25 1.06 20.19 4.89
N THR A 26 1.68 21.00 4.04
CA THR A 26 1.47 20.94 2.60
C THR A 26 2.19 19.74 1.96
N ILE A 27 1.74 19.35 0.77
CA ILE A 27 2.43 18.32 -0.03
C ILE A 27 3.88 18.74 -0.36
N ASN A 28 4.15 20.05 -0.51
CA ASN A 28 5.51 20.54 -0.78
C ASN A 28 6.43 20.29 0.40
N GLU A 29 6.02 20.72 1.59
CA GLU A 29 6.81 20.56 2.81
C GLU A 29 7.07 19.09 3.09
N PHE A 30 6.03 18.25 2.99
CA PHE A 30 6.21 16.83 3.27
C PHE A 30 7.06 16.12 2.22
N ALA A 31 6.98 16.51 0.94
CA ALA A 31 7.86 15.96 -0.10
C ALA A 31 9.34 16.27 0.21
N SER A 32 9.63 17.49 0.70
CA SER A 32 10.96 17.86 1.15
C SER A 32 11.43 17.05 2.36
N VAL A 33 10.56 16.84 3.36
CA VAL A 33 10.84 15.98 4.53
C VAL A 33 11.19 14.55 4.09
N LEU A 34 10.44 13.99 3.14
CA LEU A 34 10.69 12.66 2.61
C LEU A 34 11.88 12.59 1.64
N GLY A 35 12.42 13.72 1.19
CA GLY A 35 13.49 13.79 0.20
C GLY A 35 13.09 13.26 -1.18
N ILE A 36 11.86 13.57 -1.62
CA ILE A 36 11.31 13.15 -2.92
C ILE A 36 10.68 14.31 -3.69
N SER A 37 10.38 14.11 -4.98
CA SER A 37 9.65 15.12 -5.74
C SER A 37 8.22 15.29 -5.23
N ARG A 38 7.72 16.54 -5.23
CA ARG A 38 6.30 16.85 -4.99
C ARG A 38 5.37 16.03 -5.89
N LYS A 39 5.76 15.82 -7.16
CA LYS A 39 4.97 15.04 -8.13
C LYS A 39 4.80 13.59 -7.68
N THR A 40 5.85 12.97 -7.16
CA THR A 40 5.81 11.61 -6.60
C THR A 40 4.86 11.54 -5.43
N LEU A 41 5.02 12.43 -4.44
CA LEU A 41 4.14 12.45 -3.28
C LEU A 41 2.68 12.74 -3.67
N SER A 42 2.44 13.70 -4.55
CA SER A 42 1.10 14.06 -5.03
C SER A 42 0.38 12.89 -5.67
N LYS A 43 1.06 12.04 -6.46
CA LYS A 43 0.44 10.81 -7.00
C LYS A 43 -0.04 9.88 -5.90
N ILE A 44 0.77 9.68 -4.86
CA ILE A 44 0.41 8.82 -3.73
C ILE A 44 -0.77 9.41 -2.95
N ILE A 45 -0.67 10.68 -2.54
CA ILE A 45 -1.68 11.40 -1.76
C ILE A 45 -3.05 11.46 -2.46
N ASN A 46 -3.05 11.52 -3.79
CA ASN A 46 -4.27 11.50 -4.61
C ASN A 46 -4.72 10.08 -5.00
N GLU A 47 -4.21 9.04 -4.35
CA GLU A 47 -4.64 7.65 -4.54
C GLU A 47 -4.38 7.11 -5.97
N ARG A 48 -3.37 7.66 -6.65
CA ARG A 48 -2.95 7.29 -8.02
C ARG A 48 -1.56 6.63 -8.06
N GLY A 49 -0.94 6.42 -6.91
CA GLY A 49 0.40 5.86 -6.80
C GLY A 49 0.52 5.01 -5.54
N ALA A 50 1.21 3.88 -5.67
CA ALA A 50 1.41 2.94 -4.58
C ALA A 50 2.56 3.35 -3.66
N ILE A 51 2.51 2.86 -2.43
CA ILE A 51 3.65 2.87 -1.51
C ILE A 51 4.63 1.76 -1.92
N THR A 52 5.81 2.15 -2.39
CA THR A 52 6.94 1.24 -2.64
C THR A 52 7.69 0.93 -1.35
N PRO A 53 8.56 -0.09 -1.31
CA PRO A 53 9.43 -0.36 -0.15
C PRO A 53 10.30 0.84 0.25
N ASP A 54 10.90 1.56 -0.71
CA ASP A 54 11.66 2.79 -0.44
C ASP A 54 10.77 3.87 0.20
N MET A 55 9.55 4.06 -0.30
CA MET A 55 8.60 5.00 0.29
C MET A 55 8.19 4.59 1.71
N ALA A 56 7.97 3.29 1.95
CA ALA A 56 7.63 2.78 3.27
C ALA A 56 8.74 3.05 4.29
N LEU A 57 10.02 2.89 3.89
CA LEU A 57 11.16 3.27 4.73
C LEU A 57 11.15 4.77 5.06
N ARG A 58 10.93 5.64 4.06
CA ARG A 58 10.86 7.10 4.27
C ARG A 58 9.72 7.49 5.22
N LEU A 59 8.52 6.95 5.00
CA LEU A 59 7.35 7.20 5.84
C LEU A 59 7.54 6.68 7.27
N SER A 60 8.17 5.50 7.42
CA SER A 60 8.47 4.92 8.74
C SER A 60 9.34 5.85 9.58
N ARG A 61 10.37 6.43 8.95
CA ARG A 61 11.27 7.40 9.60
C ARG A 61 10.59 8.73 9.87
N ALA A 62 9.78 9.24 8.94
CA ALA A 62 9.11 10.53 9.07
C ALA A 62 8.03 10.54 10.16
N PHE A 63 7.31 9.43 10.33
CA PHE A 63 6.16 9.33 11.24
C PHE A 63 6.40 8.47 12.48
N ASN A 64 7.65 8.01 12.69
CA ASN A 64 7.99 7.09 13.78
C ASN A 64 7.09 5.84 13.81
N THR A 65 6.97 5.19 12.65
CA THR A 65 6.20 3.95 12.43
C THR A 65 7.12 2.86 11.87
N THR A 66 6.59 1.74 11.40
CA THR A 66 7.38 0.67 10.75
C THR A 66 7.16 0.65 9.24
N PRO A 67 8.14 0.21 8.43
CA PRO A 67 7.93 0.02 6.98
C PRO A 67 6.80 -0.99 6.69
N ASP A 68 6.72 -2.06 7.49
CA ASP A 68 5.70 -3.09 7.35
C ASP A 68 4.29 -2.54 7.56
N PHE A 69 4.10 -1.55 8.43
CA PHE A 69 2.80 -0.89 8.59
C PHE A 69 2.31 -0.35 7.24
N TRP A 70 3.15 0.42 6.54
CA TRP A 70 2.80 1.03 5.26
C TRP A 70 2.65 0.00 4.14
N LEU A 71 3.55 -0.98 4.08
CA LEU A 71 3.47 -2.06 3.08
C LEU A 71 2.24 -2.95 3.28
N ASN A 72 1.82 -3.19 4.52
CA ASN A 72 0.61 -3.95 4.79
C ASN A 72 -0.66 -3.19 4.36
N LEU A 73 -0.72 -1.87 4.55
CA LEU A 73 -1.82 -1.05 4.03
C LEU A 73 -1.89 -1.14 2.50
N GLN A 74 -0.75 -1.01 1.82
CA GLN A 74 -0.68 -1.10 0.36
C GLN A 74 -1.07 -2.50 -0.14
N LYS A 75 -0.50 -3.55 0.46
CA LYS A 75 -0.81 -4.95 0.14
C LYS A 75 -2.30 -5.25 0.25
N ASN A 76 -2.94 -4.80 1.33
CA ASN A 76 -4.37 -5.02 1.54
C ASN A 76 -5.19 -4.27 0.47
N TYR A 77 -4.83 -3.02 0.16
CA TYR A 77 -5.45 -2.25 -0.91
C TYR A 77 -5.33 -2.95 -2.27
N ASP A 78 -4.12 -3.36 -2.65
CA ASP A 78 -3.84 -3.97 -3.95
C ASP A 78 -4.50 -5.33 -4.11
N LEU A 79 -4.48 -6.18 -3.07
CA LEU A 79 -5.19 -7.46 -3.08
C LEU A 79 -6.69 -7.27 -3.27
N TRP A 80 -7.30 -6.32 -2.55
CA TRP A 80 -8.72 -6.04 -2.72
C TRP A 80 -9.02 -5.54 -4.14
N GLN A 81 -8.23 -4.61 -4.68
CA GLN A 81 -8.40 -4.14 -6.06
C GLN A 81 -8.28 -5.29 -7.06
N ALA A 82 -7.27 -6.16 -6.91
CA ALA A 82 -7.05 -7.30 -7.78
C ALA A 82 -8.21 -8.31 -7.73
N GLU A 83 -8.71 -8.62 -6.52
CA GLU A 83 -9.85 -9.52 -6.31
C GLU A 83 -11.15 -9.00 -6.94
N HIS A 84 -11.33 -7.67 -7.04
CA HIS A 84 -12.54 -7.03 -7.58
C HIS A 84 -12.42 -6.60 -9.04
N SER A 85 -11.21 -6.52 -9.59
CA SER A 85 -10.97 -6.14 -10.99
C SER A 85 -11.10 -7.33 -11.96
N SER A 86 -10.90 -8.55 -11.48
CA SER A 86 -11.00 -9.76 -12.29
C SER A 86 -11.29 -10.99 -11.44
N ASN A 87 -12.05 -11.94 -12.00
CA ASN A 87 -12.31 -13.26 -11.41
C ASN A 87 -11.45 -14.37 -12.06
N GLU A 88 -10.56 -14.05 -13.01
CA GLU A 88 -9.74 -15.05 -13.73
C GLU A 88 -8.85 -15.87 -12.79
N TRP A 89 -8.38 -15.28 -11.69
CA TRP A 89 -7.58 -15.98 -10.68
C TRP A 89 -8.34 -17.16 -10.04
N GLN A 90 -9.68 -17.14 -10.04
CA GLN A 90 -10.51 -18.24 -9.51
C GLN A 90 -10.49 -19.48 -10.40
N ARG A 91 -10.02 -19.37 -11.65
CA ARG A 91 -9.89 -20.51 -12.57
C ARG A 91 -8.65 -21.36 -12.28
N VAL A 92 -7.71 -20.83 -11.51
CA VAL A 92 -6.47 -21.54 -11.14
C VAL A 92 -6.82 -22.68 -10.19
N LYS A 93 -6.56 -23.92 -10.61
CA LYS A 93 -6.74 -25.11 -9.78
C LYS A 93 -5.55 -25.27 -8.83
N PRO A 94 -5.77 -25.58 -7.54
CA PRO A 94 -4.68 -25.82 -6.61
C PRO A 94 -3.87 -27.05 -7.04
N LEU A 95 -2.55 -26.97 -6.93
CA LEU A 95 -1.67 -28.12 -7.12
C LEU A 95 -1.91 -29.15 -6.02
N SER A 96 -1.79 -30.43 -6.37
CA SER A 96 -1.90 -31.50 -5.37
C SER A 96 -0.73 -31.43 -4.37
N PRO A 97 -0.97 -31.66 -3.06
CA PRO A 97 0.10 -31.62 -2.06
C PRO A 97 1.25 -32.59 -2.34
N GLN A 98 0.96 -33.74 -2.97
CA GLN A 98 1.97 -34.74 -3.34
C GLN A 98 2.95 -34.21 -4.41
N LEU A 99 2.48 -33.36 -5.33
CA LEU A 99 3.31 -32.78 -6.38
C LEU A 99 4.26 -31.70 -5.83
N ILE A 100 3.84 -30.96 -4.80
CA ILE A 100 4.66 -29.92 -4.17
C ILE A 100 5.81 -30.55 -3.36
N ARG A 101 5.54 -31.67 -2.69
CA ARG A 101 6.52 -32.34 -1.80
C ARG A 101 7.58 -33.16 -2.54
N SER A 102 7.39 -33.50 -3.82
CA SER A 102 8.35 -34.28 -4.60
C SER A 102 9.55 -33.47 -5.12
N HIS A 103 9.56 -32.15 -4.91
CA HIS A 103 10.59 -31.22 -5.36
C HIS A 103 11.22 -30.41 -4.20
N LEU A 104 11.03 -30.89 -2.97
CA LEU A 104 11.71 -30.43 -1.75
C LEU A 104 12.55 -31.58 -1.22
#